data_AF-A0A1V5PIZ8-F1
#
_entry.id   AF-A0A1V5PIZ8-F1
#
_cell.length_a   1.000
_cell.length_b   1.000
_cell.length_c   1.000
_cell.angle_alpha   90.00
_cell.angle_beta   90.00
_cell.angle_gamma   90.00
#
_symmetry.space_group_name_H-M   'P 1'
#
loop_
_entity.id
_entity.type
_entity.pdbx_description
1 polymer ?
#
loop_
_entity_poly.entity_id
_entity_poly.type
_entity_poly.pdbx_seq_one_letter_code
_entity_poly.pdbx_strand_id
1 'polypeptide(L)'
;MTLSSHLAPLIRNKIFHIFILITLILFVTYPAWDAYFHSDDFEYLNRKLEPGKIFLANKEGVRYEGGRYRPITIISILIDRALWSLNPAGYNFSNKILHAICTLEVLYFMDILFPGDKFRSFLAALIFSVHPVFTDTIFWISARPDSLCCIFYILAIILFLKAKSYKLLVISYISFLLSLMSKEMAVTLPLIIFITDFILIQNLKKGLSKLIDSFKISLPYFIILLSYMFFRLIFLGSVIGGTGNTNFAFLRVLLNLKDAFYLLTFPMSRYDLIIFFILIIFLSSGKLRKYILNREILYCSLWIFLTLIPVFGLITRWYMYIPSIGLCMMLSIIITSLAKINFYFKITLSVIFIFFLSLNIYLLRKEACLWNSSGKLVKTITEDIYSYSKDRETFYIFNLPAALLDSDFFSSGEKPVFAYNIEKAVNTIYSSKLYIYPVTTVFLLNIDGGCEILKTGENKFLLKLDERKSRFSYHRDEFISGRVVPALGVEIENDKFILTTDKLNSEVIVEFKDHISNNSLFEFRKGHIVPLNLSGSR
;
A
#
# COMPACT_ATOMS: atom_id res chain seq x y z
N MET A 1 -23.15 -31.76 -30.78
CA MET A 1 -22.61 -30.40 -30.60
C MET A 1 -21.54 -30.45 -29.52
N THR A 2 -20.32 -30.00 -29.79
CA THR A 2 -19.22 -30.00 -28.81
C THR A 2 -19.28 -28.73 -27.96
N LEU A 3 -18.87 -28.81 -26.69
CA LEU A 3 -18.84 -27.68 -25.74
C LEU A 3 -18.15 -26.42 -26.30
N SER A 4 -17.19 -26.61 -27.22
CA SER A 4 -16.46 -25.55 -27.90
C SER A 4 -17.31 -24.59 -28.73
N SER A 5 -18.43 -25.03 -29.33
CA SER A 5 -19.27 -24.16 -30.17
C SER A 5 -20.03 -23.11 -29.38
N HIS A 6 -20.38 -23.40 -28.12
CA HIS A 6 -21.07 -22.46 -27.23
C HIS A 6 -20.10 -21.56 -26.45
N LEU A 7 -18.85 -22.01 -26.22
CA LEU A 7 -17.83 -21.23 -25.51
C LEU A 7 -17.13 -20.20 -26.40
N ALA A 8 -16.93 -20.48 -27.69
CA ALA A 8 -16.23 -19.57 -28.60
C ALA A 8 -16.87 -18.17 -28.75
N PRO A 9 -18.22 -18.01 -28.78
CA PRO A 9 -18.87 -16.69 -28.74
C PRO A 9 -18.65 -15.96 -27.41
N LEU A 10 -18.73 -16.67 -26.28
CA LEU A 10 -18.56 -16.10 -24.93
C LEU A 10 -17.15 -15.53 -24.72
N ILE A 11 -16.11 -16.26 -25.16
CA ILE A 11 -14.69 -15.84 -25.13
C ILE A 11 -14.43 -14.59 -26.03
N ARG A 12 -15.36 -14.25 -26.94
CA ARG A 12 -15.29 -13.05 -27.77
C ARG A 12 -16.17 -11.90 -27.27
N ASN A 13 -17.00 -12.14 -26.25
CA ASN A 13 -17.96 -11.17 -25.72
C ASN A 13 -17.33 -10.34 -24.59
N LYS A 14 -17.17 -9.03 -24.82
CA LYS A 14 -16.56 -8.12 -23.84
C LYS A 14 -17.42 -7.94 -22.59
N ILE A 15 -18.75 -8.03 -22.70
CA ILE A 15 -19.67 -7.94 -21.54
C ILE A 15 -19.45 -9.14 -20.62
N PHE A 16 -19.25 -10.33 -21.18
CA PHE A 16 -18.97 -11.55 -20.41
C PHE A 16 -17.62 -11.46 -19.66
N HIS A 17 -16.58 -10.93 -20.31
CA HIS A 17 -15.29 -10.64 -19.65
C HIS A 17 -15.44 -9.65 -18.48
N ILE A 18 -16.18 -8.55 -18.68
CA ILE A 18 -16.45 -7.55 -17.63
C ILE A 18 -17.20 -8.19 -16.46
N PHE A 19 -18.23 -8.99 -16.73
CA PHE A 19 -18.99 -9.70 -15.70
C PHE A 19 -18.09 -10.62 -14.87
N ILE A 20 -17.27 -11.47 -15.51
CA ILE A 20 -16.33 -12.35 -14.79
C ILE A 20 -15.38 -11.54 -13.88
N LEU A 21 -14.78 -10.47 -14.39
CA LEU A 21 -13.83 -9.66 -13.63
C LEU A 21 -14.49 -9.02 -12.39
N ILE A 22 -15.68 -8.45 -12.54
CA ILE A 22 -16.43 -7.85 -11.43
C ILE A 22 -16.85 -8.92 -10.41
N THR A 23 -17.42 -10.05 -10.86
CA THR A 23 -17.81 -11.16 -9.98
C THR A 23 -16.62 -11.73 -9.22
N LEU A 24 -15.45 -11.84 -9.87
CA LEU A 24 -14.23 -12.34 -9.24
C LEU A 24 -13.69 -11.37 -8.18
N ILE A 25 -13.63 -10.07 -8.47
CA ILE A 25 -13.22 -9.04 -7.49
C ILE A 25 -14.16 -9.06 -6.28
N LEU A 26 -15.47 -9.08 -6.50
CA LEU A 26 -16.46 -9.16 -5.41
C LEU A 26 -16.28 -10.44 -4.59
N PHE A 27 -16.16 -11.61 -5.24
CA PHE A 27 -15.94 -12.89 -4.56
C PHE A 27 -14.68 -12.85 -3.69
N VAL A 28 -13.53 -12.46 -4.25
CA VAL A 28 -12.23 -12.50 -3.57
C VAL A 28 -12.17 -11.50 -2.41
N THR A 29 -12.78 -10.33 -2.57
CA THR A 29 -12.72 -9.25 -1.56
C THR A 29 -13.85 -9.29 -0.53
N TYR A 30 -14.87 -10.14 -0.71
CA TYR A 30 -16.01 -10.32 0.19
C TYR A 30 -15.66 -10.51 1.68
N PRO A 31 -14.62 -11.28 2.08
CA PRO A 31 -14.30 -11.46 3.49
C PRO A 31 -13.88 -10.18 4.23
N ALA A 32 -13.55 -9.11 3.50
CA ALA A 32 -13.26 -7.77 4.01
C ALA A 32 -14.27 -6.75 3.46
N TRP A 33 -15.55 -7.11 3.36
CA TRP A 33 -16.60 -6.17 3.00
C TRP A 33 -16.83 -5.12 4.10
N ASP A 34 -16.87 -5.57 5.35
CA ASP A 34 -17.17 -4.82 6.57
C ASP A 34 -15.94 -4.53 7.45
N ALA A 35 -14.73 -4.77 6.92
CA ALA A 35 -13.48 -4.57 7.65
C ALA A 35 -13.40 -3.14 8.20
N TYR A 36 -13.20 -3.00 9.51
CA TYR A 36 -13.15 -1.72 10.20
C TYR A 36 -11.96 -0.85 9.75
N PHE A 37 -11.92 0.41 10.17
CA PHE A 37 -10.85 1.35 9.85
C PHE A 37 -9.51 0.98 10.53
N HIS A 38 -8.37 1.36 9.92
CA HIS A 38 -7.02 1.06 10.42
C HIS A 38 -6.07 2.27 10.41
N SER A 39 -5.32 2.46 11.50
CA SER A 39 -4.11 3.30 11.56
C SER A 39 -4.32 4.72 10.98
N ASP A 40 -3.70 5.06 9.84
CA ASP A 40 -3.83 6.36 9.16
C ASP A 40 -5.27 6.69 8.70
N ASP A 41 -6.18 5.71 8.62
CA ASP A 41 -7.58 5.95 8.21
C ASP A 41 -8.23 6.99 9.14
N PHE A 42 -7.95 6.89 10.44
CA PHE A 42 -8.45 7.84 11.45
C PHE A 42 -7.89 9.25 11.28
N GLU A 43 -6.75 9.43 10.61
CA GLU A 43 -6.22 10.76 10.30
C GLU A 43 -6.96 11.42 9.13
N TYR A 44 -7.39 10.65 8.13
CA TYR A 44 -8.28 11.15 7.09
C TYR A 44 -9.70 11.40 7.64
N LEU A 45 -10.21 10.53 8.53
CA LEU A 45 -11.54 10.68 9.15
C LEU A 45 -11.62 11.84 10.16
N ASN A 46 -10.58 12.11 10.95
CA ASN A 46 -10.58 13.25 11.87
C ASN A 46 -10.41 14.60 11.14
N ARG A 47 -10.00 14.59 9.86
CA ARG A 47 -9.66 15.80 9.12
C ARG A 47 -10.89 16.69 8.88
N LYS A 48 -10.90 17.86 9.51
CA LYS A 48 -11.89 18.93 9.33
C LYS A 48 -11.35 19.94 8.30
N LEU A 49 -11.57 19.66 7.03
CA LEU A 49 -11.18 20.54 5.92
C LEU A 49 -12.41 21.21 5.31
N GLU A 50 -12.36 22.54 5.18
CA GLU A 50 -13.33 23.29 4.40
C GLU A 50 -13.14 23.02 2.90
N PRO A 51 -14.21 22.88 2.09
CA PRO A 51 -14.10 22.60 0.66
C PRO A 51 -13.20 23.59 -0.11
N GLY A 52 -13.25 24.88 0.22
CA GLY A 52 -12.42 25.91 -0.40
C GLY A 52 -10.92 25.80 -0.10
N LYS A 53 -10.53 25.07 0.95
CA LYS A 53 -9.12 24.93 1.38
C LYS A 53 -8.44 23.67 0.82
N ILE A 54 -9.17 22.79 0.13
CA ILE A 54 -8.68 21.49 -0.35
C ILE A 54 -7.45 21.61 -1.26
N PHE A 55 -7.38 22.63 -2.13
CA PHE A 55 -6.22 22.83 -3.03
C PHE A 55 -5.12 23.72 -2.44
N LEU A 56 -5.24 24.17 -1.19
CA LEU A 56 -4.17 24.91 -0.53
C LEU A 56 -3.06 23.94 -0.10
N ALA A 57 -1.84 24.24 -0.55
CA ALA A 57 -0.62 23.50 -0.22
C ALA A 57 0.04 24.02 1.09
N ASN A 58 -0.75 24.58 2.00
CA ASN A 58 -0.31 25.16 3.28
C ASN A 58 -0.92 24.40 4.48
N LYS A 59 -0.67 24.88 5.71
CA LYS A 59 -1.23 24.30 6.96
C LYS A 59 -2.77 24.34 7.05
N GLU A 60 -3.42 25.18 6.26
CA GLU A 60 -4.89 25.36 6.26
C GLU A 60 -5.57 24.39 5.29
N GLY A 61 -4.81 23.81 4.35
CA GLY A 61 -5.28 22.84 3.37
C GLY A 61 -4.70 21.44 3.55
N VAL A 62 -4.39 20.77 2.45
CA VAL A 62 -4.10 19.32 2.45
C VAL A 62 -2.65 18.96 2.73
N ARG A 63 -1.77 19.94 2.99
CA ARG A 63 -0.36 19.67 3.35
C ARG A 63 -0.32 18.75 4.57
N TYR A 64 0.43 17.66 4.44
CA TYR A 64 0.65 16.66 5.49
C TYR A 64 2.07 16.79 6.04
N GLU A 65 2.33 16.26 7.23
CA GLU A 65 3.69 16.18 7.80
C GLU A 65 4.61 15.37 6.86
N GLY A 66 5.81 15.87 6.57
CA GLY A 66 6.66 15.29 5.51
C GLY A 66 6.23 15.62 4.06
N GLY A 67 5.48 16.70 3.85
CA GLY A 67 5.37 17.37 2.54
C GLY A 67 4.53 16.64 1.48
N ARG A 68 3.64 15.73 1.89
CA ARG A 68 2.68 15.07 0.98
C ARG A 68 1.57 16.06 0.60
N TYR A 69 1.20 16.10 -0.69
CA TYR A 69 0.10 16.90 -1.24
C TYR A 69 -0.73 16.03 -2.18
N ARG A 70 -1.92 15.62 -1.72
CA ARG A 70 -2.78 14.65 -2.40
C ARG A 70 -4.27 15.06 -2.35
N PRO A 71 -4.65 16.25 -2.85
CA PRO A 71 -6.02 16.78 -2.71
C PRO A 71 -7.08 15.86 -3.32
N ILE A 72 -6.77 15.13 -4.40
CA ILE A 72 -7.74 14.23 -5.05
C ILE A 72 -8.08 13.02 -4.17
N THR A 73 -7.10 12.50 -3.41
CA THR A 73 -7.36 11.50 -2.36
C THR A 73 -8.28 12.06 -1.28
N ILE A 74 -8.00 13.28 -0.80
CA ILE A 74 -8.82 13.92 0.24
C ILE A 74 -10.26 14.12 -0.24
N ILE A 75 -10.47 14.62 -1.46
CA ILE A 75 -11.81 14.74 -2.07
C ILE A 75 -12.52 13.38 -2.10
N SER A 76 -11.85 12.31 -2.53
CA SER A 76 -12.45 10.99 -2.58
C SER A 76 -12.88 10.46 -1.20
N ILE A 77 -12.10 10.72 -0.15
CA ILE A 77 -12.45 10.31 1.23
C ILE A 77 -13.54 11.21 1.83
N LEU A 78 -13.57 12.51 1.50
CA LEU A 78 -14.64 13.41 1.89
C LEU A 78 -15.99 13.05 1.22
N ILE A 79 -15.96 12.60 -0.04
CA ILE A 79 -17.14 12.05 -0.73
C ILE A 79 -17.66 10.81 0.01
N ASP A 80 -16.77 9.87 0.38
CA ASP A 80 -17.19 8.72 1.18
C ASP A 80 -17.75 9.12 2.55
N ARG A 81 -17.19 10.13 3.21
CA ARG A 81 -17.73 10.63 4.47
C ARG A 81 -19.12 11.24 4.30
N ALA A 82 -19.39 11.91 3.18
CA ALA A 82 -20.70 12.46 2.89
C ALA A 82 -21.74 11.38 2.54
N LEU A 83 -21.33 10.28 1.88
CA LEU A 83 -22.21 9.19 1.48
C LEU A 83 -22.43 8.13 2.57
N TRP A 84 -21.41 7.84 3.38
CA TRP A 84 -21.36 6.69 4.28
C TRP A 84 -21.14 7.05 5.76
N SER A 85 -20.95 8.34 6.08
CA SER A 85 -20.62 8.80 7.44
C SER A 85 -19.39 8.08 8.01
N LEU A 86 -19.52 7.35 9.13
CA LEU A 86 -18.47 6.50 9.70
C LEU A 86 -18.76 4.99 9.52
N ASN A 87 -19.52 4.61 8.49
CA ASN A 87 -19.75 3.20 8.16
C ASN A 87 -18.58 2.63 7.32
N PRO A 88 -17.71 1.76 7.88
CA PRO A 88 -16.51 1.28 7.19
C PRO A 88 -16.82 0.45 5.93
N ALA A 89 -18.00 -0.17 5.84
CA ALA A 89 -18.40 -0.95 4.66
C ALA A 89 -18.52 -0.06 3.40
N GLY A 90 -18.93 1.19 3.55
CA GLY A 90 -19.02 2.15 2.44
C GLY A 90 -17.66 2.54 1.86
N TYR A 91 -16.70 2.87 2.71
CA TYR A 91 -15.32 3.15 2.28
C TYR A 91 -14.65 1.94 1.64
N ASN A 92 -14.91 0.75 2.21
CA ASN A 92 -14.49 -0.54 1.67
C ASN A 92 -15.07 -0.82 0.29
N PHE A 93 -16.35 -0.48 0.07
CA PHE A 93 -17.02 -0.59 -1.22
C PHE A 93 -16.41 0.38 -2.25
N SER A 94 -16.18 1.64 -1.88
CA SER A 94 -15.52 2.63 -2.73
C SER A 94 -14.10 2.20 -3.15
N ASN A 95 -13.29 1.65 -2.25
CA ASN A 95 -11.98 1.06 -2.61
C ASN A 95 -12.11 -0.06 -3.66
N LYS A 96 -13.06 -0.97 -3.47
CA LYS A 96 -13.31 -2.11 -4.37
C LYS A 96 -13.81 -1.64 -5.75
N ILE A 97 -14.64 -0.59 -5.81
CA ILE A 97 -15.03 0.08 -7.07
C ILE A 97 -13.79 0.65 -7.78
N LEU A 98 -12.92 1.37 -7.07
CA LEU A 98 -11.72 1.97 -7.69
C LEU A 98 -10.78 0.89 -8.25
N HIS A 99 -10.61 -0.24 -7.55
CA HIS A 99 -9.85 -1.38 -8.08
C HIS A 99 -10.52 -2.03 -9.30
N ALA A 100 -11.86 -2.14 -9.30
CA ALA A 100 -12.62 -2.61 -10.47
C ALA A 100 -12.45 -1.67 -11.67
N ILE A 101 -12.49 -0.34 -11.49
CA ILE A 101 -12.22 0.64 -12.56
C ILE A 101 -10.81 0.44 -13.11
N CYS A 102 -9.79 0.33 -12.25
CA CYS A 102 -8.40 0.06 -12.67
C CYS A 102 -8.32 -1.23 -13.52
N THR A 103 -8.98 -2.30 -13.08
CA THR A 103 -9.02 -3.58 -13.79
C THR A 103 -9.66 -3.46 -15.18
N LEU A 104 -10.77 -2.73 -15.28
CA LEU A 104 -11.48 -2.49 -16.54
C LEU A 104 -10.70 -1.55 -17.47
N GLU A 105 -9.94 -0.62 -16.92
CA GLU A 105 -8.99 0.18 -17.69
C GLU A 105 -7.81 -0.65 -18.20
N VAL A 106 -7.25 -1.58 -17.42
CA VAL A 106 -6.22 -2.52 -17.91
C VAL A 106 -6.76 -3.39 -19.05
N LEU A 107 -7.99 -3.91 -18.91
CA LEU A 107 -8.69 -4.63 -19.99
C LEU A 107 -8.79 -3.78 -21.26
N TYR A 108 -9.16 -2.51 -21.11
CA TYR A 108 -9.40 -1.65 -22.27
C TYR A 108 -8.12 -1.06 -22.89
N PHE A 109 -7.12 -0.78 -22.06
CA PHE A 109 -5.80 -0.34 -22.48
C PHE A 109 -5.12 -1.41 -23.34
N MET A 110 -5.21 -2.68 -22.93
CA MET A 110 -4.74 -3.82 -23.73
C MET A 110 -5.46 -3.97 -25.07
N ASP A 111 -6.79 -3.78 -25.11
CA ASP A 111 -7.56 -3.78 -26.37
C ASP A 111 -7.10 -2.69 -27.36
N ILE A 112 -6.60 -1.55 -26.85
CA ILE A 112 -6.09 -0.43 -27.66
C ILE A 112 -4.66 -0.69 -28.12
N LEU A 113 -3.77 -1.17 -27.22
CA LEU A 113 -2.36 -1.41 -27.54
C LEU A 113 -2.15 -2.60 -28.48
N PHE A 114 -2.90 -3.69 -28.28
CA PHE A 114 -2.70 -4.97 -28.98
C PHE A 114 -4.01 -5.48 -29.59
N PRO A 115 -4.57 -4.76 -30.58
CA PRO A 115 -5.88 -5.08 -31.15
C PRO A 115 -5.89 -6.46 -31.84
N GLY A 116 -7.01 -7.16 -31.72
CA GLY A 116 -7.29 -8.44 -32.39
C GLY A 116 -7.28 -9.67 -31.47
N ASP A 117 -6.68 -9.61 -30.29
CA ASP A 117 -6.62 -10.72 -29.33
C ASP A 117 -7.35 -10.37 -28.01
N LYS A 118 -8.70 -10.39 -28.05
CA LYS A 118 -9.55 -10.09 -26.88
C LYS A 118 -9.25 -10.98 -25.66
N PHE A 119 -8.75 -12.19 -25.89
CA PHE A 119 -8.40 -13.12 -24.82
C PHE A 119 -7.11 -12.68 -24.11
N ARG A 120 -6.13 -12.14 -24.85
CA ARG A 120 -4.95 -11.50 -24.26
C ARG A 120 -5.32 -10.34 -23.33
N SER A 121 -6.20 -9.43 -23.77
CA SER A 121 -6.68 -8.30 -22.95
C SER A 121 -7.38 -8.78 -21.68
N PHE A 122 -8.26 -9.78 -21.81
CA PHE A 122 -8.93 -10.40 -20.67
C PHE A 122 -7.94 -11.05 -19.71
N LEU A 123 -6.94 -11.77 -20.23
CA LEU A 123 -5.93 -12.44 -19.42
C LEU A 123 -5.08 -11.46 -18.61
N ALA A 124 -4.68 -10.31 -19.20
CA ALA A 124 -3.98 -9.25 -18.46
C ALA A 124 -4.83 -8.68 -17.32
N ALA A 125 -6.09 -8.34 -17.60
CA ALA A 125 -7.01 -7.83 -16.58
C ALA A 125 -7.35 -8.87 -15.50
N LEU A 126 -7.45 -10.15 -15.87
CA LEU A 126 -7.70 -11.26 -14.96
C LEU A 126 -6.54 -11.48 -13.98
N ILE A 127 -5.29 -11.42 -14.46
CA ILE A 127 -4.10 -11.47 -13.60
C ILE A 127 -4.07 -10.25 -12.66
N PHE A 128 -4.36 -9.05 -13.17
CA PHE A 128 -4.40 -7.83 -12.37
C PHE A 128 -5.47 -7.89 -11.26
N SER A 129 -6.69 -8.32 -11.59
CA SER A 129 -7.85 -8.32 -10.68
C SER A 129 -7.73 -9.14 -9.40
N VAL A 130 -6.74 -10.04 -9.31
CA VAL A 130 -6.51 -10.91 -8.13
C VAL A 130 -5.07 -10.89 -7.64
N HIS A 131 -4.23 -9.96 -8.11
CA HIS A 131 -2.81 -9.93 -7.76
C HIS A 131 -2.61 -9.59 -6.27
N PRO A 132 -1.99 -10.47 -5.44
CA PRO A 132 -1.95 -10.28 -3.98
C PRO A 132 -1.10 -9.10 -3.51
N VAL A 133 -0.29 -8.49 -4.39
CA VAL A 133 0.46 -7.27 -4.07
C VAL A 133 -0.45 -6.06 -3.88
N PHE A 134 -1.70 -6.13 -4.37
CA PHE A 134 -2.72 -5.07 -4.22
C PHE A 134 -3.50 -5.14 -2.90
N THR A 135 -3.19 -6.09 -2.03
CA THR A 135 -3.79 -6.27 -0.70
C THR A 135 -4.00 -4.95 0.03
N ASP A 136 -2.95 -4.13 0.15
CA ASP A 136 -3.02 -2.87 0.89
C ASP A 136 -3.94 -1.89 0.16
N THR A 137 -3.75 -1.70 -1.15
CA THR A 137 -4.57 -0.80 -2.00
C THR A 137 -6.07 -1.16 -2.01
N ILE A 138 -6.42 -2.43 -1.84
CA ILE A 138 -7.81 -2.89 -1.84
C ILE A 138 -8.45 -2.74 -0.45
N PHE A 139 -7.76 -3.17 0.62
CA PHE A 139 -8.37 -3.30 1.96
C PHE A 139 -8.05 -2.14 2.92
N TRP A 140 -6.94 -1.42 2.73
CA TRP A 140 -6.61 -0.25 3.53
C TRP A 140 -7.18 1.01 2.89
N ILE A 141 -8.03 1.74 3.61
CA ILE A 141 -8.74 2.90 3.05
C ILE A 141 -7.75 4.02 2.71
N SER A 142 -6.72 4.22 3.54
CA SER A 142 -5.62 5.17 3.31
C SER A 142 -4.69 4.82 2.15
N ALA A 143 -4.70 3.58 1.64
CA ALA A 143 -3.93 3.17 0.46
C ALA A 143 -4.64 3.48 -0.88
N ARG A 144 -5.85 4.06 -0.83
CA ARG A 144 -6.58 4.58 -2.00
C ARG A 144 -5.81 5.48 -2.98
N PRO A 145 -4.80 6.31 -2.58
CA PRO A 145 -3.98 7.07 -3.51
C PRO A 145 -3.48 6.28 -4.72
N ASP A 146 -3.20 4.98 -4.56
CA ASP A 146 -2.73 4.12 -5.66
C ASP A 146 -3.77 3.89 -6.74
N SER A 147 -5.00 3.52 -6.36
CA SER A 147 -6.09 3.33 -7.32
C SER A 147 -6.44 4.64 -8.02
N LEU A 148 -6.53 5.77 -7.29
CA LEU A 148 -6.82 7.08 -7.89
C LEU A 148 -5.71 7.52 -8.85
N CYS A 149 -4.45 7.40 -8.43
CA CYS A 149 -3.29 7.67 -9.29
C CYS A 149 -3.36 6.83 -10.55
N CYS A 150 -3.57 5.53 -10.42
CA CYS A 150 -3.68 4.57 -11.53
C CYS A 150 -4.79 4.93 -12.52
N ILE A 151 -6.00 5.23 -12.02
CA ILE A 151 -7.15 5.60 -12.88
C ILE A 151 -6.79 6.79 -13.76
N PHE A 152 -6.34 7.88 -13.14
CA PHE A 152 -5.99 9.08 -13.88
C PHE A 152 -4.74 8.93 -14.77
N TYR A 153 -3.82 8.01 -14.42
CA TYR A 153 -2.63 7.67 -15.19
C TYR A 153 -2.99 6.90 -16.48
N ILE A 154 -3.78 5.83 -16.35
CA ILE A 154 -4.18 5.00 -17.49
C ILE A 154 -5.20 5.74 -18.36
N LEU A 155 -6.14 6.48 -17.76
CA LEU A 155 -7.04 7.37 -18.50
C LEU A 155 -6.28 8.39 -19.36
N ALA A 156 -5.22 9.02 -18.84
CA ALA A 156 -4.38 9.92 -19.63
C ALA A 156 -3.78 9.21 -20.85
N ILE A 157 -3.23 8.00 -20.69
CA ILE A 157 -2.64 7.23 -21.81
C ILE A 157 -3.72 6.77 -22.80
N ILE A 158 -4.88 6.31 -22.33
CA ILE A 158 -6.01 5.91 -23.19
C ILE A 158 -6.51 7.10 -24.03
N LEU A 159 -6.63 8.28 -23.43
CA LEU A 159 -7.05 9.51 -24.12
C LEU A 159 -6.01 9.99 -25.12
N PHE A 160 -4.72 9.89 -24.77
CA PHE A 160 -3.60 10.15 -25.67
C PHE A 160 -3.63 9.24 -26.91
N LEU A 161 -3.72 7.92 -26.71
CA LEU A 161 -3.78 6.93 -27.80
C LEU A 161 -5.00 7.08 -28.71
N LYS A 162 -6.09 7.64 -28.19
CA LYS A 162 -7.33 7.92 -28.93
C LYS A 162 -7.38 9.31 -29.56
N ALA A 163 -6.41 10.18 -29.31
CA ALA A 163 -6.53 11.59 -29.63
C ALA A 163 -6.58 11.85 -31.14
N LYS A 164 -7.80 12.00 -31.68
CA LYS A 164 -8.08 12.52 -33.02
C LYS A 164 -8.33 14.02 -33.04
N SER A 165 -8.36 14.67 -31.87
CA SER A 165 -8.57 16.10 -31.72
C SER A 165 -7.87 16.63 -30.47
N TYR A 166 -7.54 17.91 -30.47
CA TYR A 166 -6.88 18.58 -29.34
C TYR A 166 -7.69 18.49 -28.04
N LYS A 167 -9.04 18.43 -28.11
CA LYS A 167 -9.91 18.25 -26.94
C LYS A 167 -9.58 16.99 -26.14
N LEU A 168 -9.27 15.86 -26.81
CA LEU A 168 -8.90 14.63 -26.11
C LEU A 168 -7.50 14.72 -25.48
N LEU A 169 -6.57 15.45 -26.09
CA LEU A 169 -5.26 15.74 -25.49
C LEU A 169 -5.40 16.62 -24.25
N VAL A 170 -6.23 17.67 -24.28
CA VAL A 170 -6.49 18.52 -23.10
C VAL A 170 -7.08 17.70 -21.94
N ILE A 171 -8.02 16.78 -22.20
CA ILE A 171 -8.56 15.90 -21.14
C ILE A 171 -7.47 14.91 -20.65
N SER A 172 -6.58 14.44 -21.53
CA SER A 172 -5.42 13.63 -21.13
C SER A 172 -4.45 14.41 -20.21
N TYR A 173 -4.16 15.68 -20.53
CA TYR A 173 -3.34 16.57 -19.71
C TYR A 173 -3.96 16.84 -18.34
N ILE A 174 -5.28 17.08 -18.28
CA ILE A 174 -6.03 17.22 -17.03
C ILE A 174 -5.98 15.91 -16.23
N SER A 175 -6.17 14.76 -16.87
CA SER A 175 -6.06 13.45 -16.22
C SER A 175 -4.66 13.25 -15.64
N PHE A 176 -3.60 13.60 -16.37
CA PHE A 176 -2.24 13.54 -15.83
C PHE A 176 -2.06 14.41 -14.58
N LEU A 177 -2.56 15.65 -14.60
CA LEU A 177 -2.50 16.55 -13.44
C LEU A 177 -3.27 15.97 -12.22
N LEU A 178 -4.45 15.39 -12.44
CA LEU A 178 -5.21 14.70 -11.39
C LEU A 178 -4.47 13.47 -10.84
N SER A 179 -3.70 12.77 -11.66
CA SER A 179 -2.83 11.66 -11.24
C SER A 179 -1.70 12.15 -10.33
N LEU A 180 -0.99 13.23 -10.73
CA LEU A 180 0.04 13.90 -9.90
C LEU A 180 -0.50 14.40 -8.56
N MET A 181 -1.75 14.88 -8.54
CA MET A 181 -2.47 15.33 -7.36
C MET A 181 -3.15 14.19 -6.56
N SER A 182 -2.98 12.94 -7.00
CA SER A 182 -3.41 11.72 -6.29
C SER A 182 -2.24 11.01 -5.63
N LYS A 183 -1.15 10.74 -6.36
CA LYS A 183 0.08 10.13 -5.80
C LYS A 183 1.31 10.52 -6.62
N GLU A 184 2.44 10.62 -5.93
CA GLU A 184 3.74 10.98 -6.49
C GLU A 184 4.26 9.98 -7.56
N MET A 185 3.73 8.75 -7.62
CA MET A 185 4.07 7.76 -8.65
C MET A 185 3.79 8.24 -10.08
N ALA A 186 2.85 9.19 -10.24
CA ALA A 186 2.46 9.73 -11.53
C ALA A 186 3.59 10.44 -12.30
N VAL A 187 4.68 10.88 -11.63
CA VAL A 187 5.82 11.57 -12.28
C VAL A 187 6.46 10.79 -13.44
N THR A 188 6.19 9.48 -13.53
CA THR A 188 6.68 8.59 -14.58
C THR A 188 5.85 8.63 -15.88
N LEU A 189 4.65 9.24 -15.87
CA LEU A 189 3.76 9.27 -17.05
C LEU A 189 4.42 9.84 -18.31
N PRO A 190 5.18 10.96 -18.29
CA PRO A 190 5.78 11.51 -19.51
C PRO A 190 6.76 10.53 -20.19
N LEU A 191 7.49 9.75 -19.38
CA LEU A 191 8.37 8.68 -19.86
C LEU A 191 7.59 7.51 -20.46
N ILE A 192 6.43 7.16 -19.87
CA ILE A 192 5.54 6.13 -20.41
C ILE A 192 4.88 6.57 -21.72
N ILE A 193 4.40 7.81 -21.83
CA ILE A 193 3.90 8.38 -23.09
C ILE A 193 5.00 8.32 -24.17
N PHE A 194 6.22 8.74 -23.82
CA PHE A 194 7.38 8.66 -24.70
C PHE A 194 7.67 7.23 -25.18
N ILE A 195 7.78 6.23 -24.29
CA ILE A 195 8.06 4.85 -24.72
C ILE A 195 6.89 4.19 -25.46
N THR A 196 5.65 4.59 -25.18
CA THR A 196 4.46 4.10 -25.89
C THR A 196 4.52 4.55 -27.35
N ASP A 197 4.74 5.85 -27.57
CA ASP A 197 4.87 6.39 -28.92
C ASP A 197 6.13 5.84 -29.63
N PHE A 198 7.28 5.85 -28.96
CA PHE A 198 8.55 5.39 -29.53
C PHE A 198 8.53 3.89 -29.89
N ILE A 199 8.04 3.01 -29.02
CA ILE A 199 8.15 1.56 -29.27
C ILE A 199 7.00 1.03 -30.12
N LEU A 200 5.77 1.52 -29.89
CA LEU A 200 4.56 0.93 -30.48
C LEU A 200 4.04 1.73 -31.67
N ILE A 201 4.00 3.06 -31.59
CA ILE A 201 3.39 3.94 -32.63
C ILE A 201 4.37 4.22 -33.77
N GLN A 202 5.50 4.87 -33.49
CA GLN A 202 6.51 5.26 -34.49
C GLN A 202 7.43 4.10 -34.92
N ASN A 203 6.84 2.92 -35.09
CA ASN A 203 7.57 1.67 -35.33
C ASN A 203 8.21 1.57 -36.72
N LEU A 204 7.75 2.35 -37.71
CA LEU A 204 8.32 2.40 -39.08
C LEU A 204 9.50 3.37 -39.23
N LYS A 205 9.59 4.41 -38.38
CA LYS A 205 10.70 5.37 -38.40
C LYS A 205 11.96 4.77 -37.75
N LYS A 206 13.13 5.30 -38.09
CA LYS A 206 14.44 4.87 -37.58
C LYS A 206 15.33 6.07 -37.26
N GLY A 207 16.32 5.87 -36.38
CA GLY A 207 17.32 6.88 -36.04
C GLY A 207 16.79 8.06 -35.21
N LEU A 208 17.49 9.19 -35.28
CA LEU A 208 17.29 10.35 -34.41
C LEU A 208 15.92 11.04 -34.62
N SER A 209 15.39 11.06 -35.84
CA SER A 209 14.09 11.69 -36.15
C SER A 209 12.94 11.08 -35.34
N LYS A 210 12.95 9.75 -35.20
CA LYS A 210 12.00 9.02 -34.36
C LYS A 210 12.06 9.48 -32.90
N LEU A 211 13.26 9.60 -32.33
CA LEU A 211 13.46 10.04 -30.95
C LEU A 211 12.97 11.48 -30.74
N ILE A 212 13.31 12.37 -31.66
CA ILE A 212 12.88 13.78 -31.65
C ILE A 212 11.36 13.88 -31.72
N ASP A 213 10.71 13.13 -32.62
CA ASP A 213 9.26 13.19 -32.78
C ASP A 213 8.51 12.61 -31.57
N SER A 214 8.96 11.48 -31.01
CA SER A 214 8.39 10.95 -29.76
C SER A 214 8.59 11.90 -28.57
N PHE A 215 9.71 12.63 -28.53
CA PHE A 215 9.94 13.66 -27.51
C PHE A 215 9.03 14.88 -27.69
N LYS A 216 8.84 15.37 -28.92
CA LYS A 216 7.87 16.46 -29.20
C LYS A 216 6.45 16.10 -28.78
N ILE A 217 6.05 14.84 -28.99
CA ILE A 217 4.71 14.35 -28.62
C ILE A 217 4.54 14.25 -27.10
N SER A 218 5.57 13.84 -26.36
CA SER A 218 5.54 13.76 -24.89
C SER A 218 5.84 15.09 -24.18
N LEU A 219 6.41 16.09 -24.87
CA LEU A 219 6.83 17.38 -24.32
C LEU A 219 5.76 18.11 -23.48
N PRO A 220 4.46 18.17 -23.87
CA PRO A 220 3.43 18.80 -23.03
C PRO A 220 3.29 18.14 -21.65
N TYR A 221 3.45 16.81 -21.54
CA TYR A 221 3.44 16.11 -20.26
C TYR A 221 4.68 16.43 -19.43
N PHE A 222 5.86 16.57 -20.05
CA PHE A 222 7.04 17.06 -19.34
C PHE A 222 6.86 18.49 -18.81
N ILE A 223 6.24 19.38 -19.58
CA ILE A 223 5.94 20.76 -19.14
C ILE A 223 5.01 20.74 -17.92
N ILE A 224 3.91 19.96 -17.96
CA ILE A 224 2.98 19.82 -16.82
C ILE A 224 3.70 19.26 -15.58
N LEU A 225 4.56 18.25 -15.75
CA LEU A 225 5.36 17.69 -14.66
C LEU A 225 6.28 18.75 -14.03
N LEU A 226 7.03 19.50 -14.84
CA LEU A 226 7.93 20.54 -14.38
C LEU A 226 7.17 21.69 -13.70
N SER A 227 6.02 22.11 -14.24
CA SER A 227 5.14 23.10 -13.61
C SER A 227 4.62 22.63 -12.25
N TYR A 228 4.24 21.35 -12.12
CA TYR A 228 3.83 20.77 -10.84
C TYR A 228 4.99 20.70 -9.85
N MET A 229 6.19 20.27 -10.29
CA MET A 229 7.40 20.25 -9.45
C MET A 229 7.80 21.66 -8.97
N PHE A 230 7.64 22.68 -9.81
CA PHE A 230 7.88 24.08 -9.45
C PHE A 230 6.84 24.62 -8.46
N PHE A 231 5.55 24.34 -8.67
CA PHE A 231 4.49 24.61 -7.69
C PHE A 231 4.82 23.99 -6.34
N ARG A 232 5.21 22.70 -6.33
CA ARG A 232 5.60 22.00 -5.10
C ARG A 232 6.79 22.65 -4.40
N LEU A 233 7.83 23.05 -5.14
CA LEU A 233 8.98 23.73 -4.59
C LEU A 233 8.59 25.04 -3.87
N ILE A 234 7.74 25.85 -4.49
CA ILE A 234 7.27 27.13 -3.93
C ILE A 234 6.41 26.92 -2.67
N PHE A 235 5.37 26.07 -2.74
CA PHE A 235 4.36 26.01 -1.68
C PHE A 235 4.64 24.96 -0.59
N LEU A 236 5.34 23.87 -0.91
CA LEU A 236 5.65 22.80 0.04
C LEU A 236 7.10 22.87 0.55
N GLY A 237 7.99 23.59 -0.15
CA GLY A 237 9.43 23.64 0.13
C GLY A 237 10.20 22.42 -0.36
N SER A 238 9.55 21.48 -1.07
CA SER A 238 10.19 20.27 -1.58
C SER A 238 9.62 19.84 -2.94
N VAL A 239 10.51 19.42 -3.84
CA VAL A 239 10.12 18.80 -5.13
C VAL A 239 9.61 17.36 -4.91
N ILE A 240 10.22 16.64 -3.96
CA ILE A 240 9.89 15.25 -3.61
C ILE A 240 8.85 15.26 -2.47
N GLY A 241 7.93 14.29 -2.48
CA GLY A 241 6.95 14.07 -1.41
C GLY A 241 7.14 12.71 -0.77
N GLY A 242 7.00 12.66 0.55
CA GLY A 242 7.05 11.44 1.32
C GLY A 242 8.18 11.42 2.36
N THR A 243 8.04 10.48 3.29
CA THR A 243 8.90 10.28 4.46
C THR A 243 10.01 9.26 4.20
N GLY A 244 10.28 8.94 2.93
CA GLY A 244 11.24 7.92 2.52
C GLY A 244 12.65 8.49 2.38
N ASN A 245 13.63 7.79 2.95
CA ASN A 245 15.05 8.10 2.83
C ASN A 245 15.48 8.05 1.35
N THR A 246 15.68 9.21 0.71
CA THR A 246 16.01 9.37 -0.72
C THR A 246 17.46 8.98 -1.07
N ASN A 247 18.03 8.02 -0.35
CA ASN A 247 19.37 7.54 -0.57
C ASN A 247 19.38 6.54 -1.75
N PHE A 248 19.65 7.05 -2.95
CA PHE A 248 19.82 6.28 -4.19
C PHE A 248 21.20 5.60 -4.29
N ALA A 249 21.84 5.23 -3.18
CA ALA A 249 23.08 4.46 -3.19
C ALA A 249 22.91 3.18 -4.03
N PHE A 250 23.84 2.95 -4.96
CA PHE A 250 23.76 1.90 -5.98
C PHE A 250 23.42 0.51 -5.41
N LEU A 251 24.06 0.10 -4.31
CA LEU A 251 23.77 -1.17 -3.64
C LEU A 251 22.34 -1.25 -3.09
N ARG A 252 21.80 -0.15 -2.55
CA ARG A 252 20.40 -0.10 -2.07
C ARG A 252 19.42 -0.20 -3.24
N VAL A 253 19.71 0.47 -4.36
CA VAL A 253 18.91 0.36 -5.59
C VAL A 253 18.88 -1.08 -6.11
N LEU A 254 20.02 -1.78 -6.13
CA LEU A 254 20.10 -3.19 -6.55
C LEU A 254 19.33 -4.14 -5.61
N LEU A 255 19.48 -3.97 -4.29
CA LEU A 255 18.73 -4.77 -3.31
C LEU A 255 17.21 -4.52 -3.45
N ASN A 256 16.80 -3.26 -3.50
CA ASN A 256 15.40 -2.90 -3.68
C ASN A 256 14.84 -3.40 -5.02
N LEU A 257 15.62 -3.42 -6.11
CA LEU A 257 15.19 -3.99 -7.40
C LEU A 257 14.87 -5.50 -7.32
N LYS A 258 15.66 -6.26 -6.54
CA LYS A 258 15.35 -7.67 -6.24
C LYS A 258 14.03 -7.77 -5.47
N ASP A 259 13.83 -6.93 -4.45
CA ASP A 259 12.61 -6.94 -3.63
C ASP A 259 11.39 -6.48 -4.44
N ALA A 260 11.56 -5.56 -5.40
CA ALA A 260 10.53 -5.15 -6.35
C ALA A 260 10.09 -6.33 -7.23
N PHE A 261 11.06 -7.05 -7.80
CA PHE A 261 10.79 -8.23 -8.61
C PHE A 261 10.11 -9.33 -7.79
N TYR A 262 10.53 -9.53 -6.54
CA TYR A 262 9.89 -10.46 -5.60
C TYR A 262 8.44 -10.06 -5.30
N LEU A 263 8.17 -8.81 -4.93
CA LEU A 263 6.80 -8.33 -4.66
C LEU A 263 5.90 -8.37 -5.90
N LEU A 264 6.47 -8.17 -7.09
CA LEU A 264 5.75 -8.29 -8.37
C LEU A 264 5.44 -9.74 -8.74
N THR A 265 6.34 -10.70 -8.47
CA THR A 265 6.17 -12.09 -8.94
C THR A 265 5.62 -13.04 -7.89
N PHE A 266 6.09 -12.92 -6.64
CA PHE A 266 5.76 -13.80 -5.52
C PHE A 266 5.53 -12.99 -4.22
N PRO A 267 4.53 -12.08 -4.15
CA PRO A 267 4.32 -11.18 -3.02
C PRO A 267 4.13 -11.86 -1.64
N MET A 268 3.92 -13.18 -1.59
CA MET A 268 3.42 -13.91 -0.42
C MET A 268 4.00 -15.33 -0.22
N SER A 269 5.05 -15.75 -0.94
CA SER A 269 5.56 -17.14 -0.84
C SER A 269 7.06 -17.24 -0.64
N ARG A 270 7.53 -18.46 -0.32
CA ARG A 270 8.95 -18.86 -0.34
C ARG A 270 9.29 -19.83 -1.49
N TYR A 271 8.38 -20.04 -2.45
CA TYR A 271 8.55 -21.00 -3.55
C TYR A 271 9.38 -20.45 -4.73
N ASP A 272 10.10 -19.38 -4.46
CA ASP A 272 10.52 -18.36 -5.43
C ASP A 272 11.66 -18.87 -6.30
N LEU A 273 12.59 -19.62 -5.70
CA LEU A 273 13.70 -20.27 -6.39
C LEU A 273 13.20 -21.25 -7.46
N ILE A 274 12.19 -22.07 -7.15
CA ILE A 274 11.70 -23.10 -8.09
C ILE A 274 11.11 -22.46 -9.33
N ILE A 275 10.25 -21.45 -9.17
CA ILE A 275 9.59 -20.78 -10.30
C ILE A 275 10.59 -19.90 -11.06
N PHE A 276 11.55 -19.27 -10.37
CA PHE A 276 12.66 -18.52 -10.99
C PHE A 276 13.58 -19.43 -11.83
N PHE A 277 13.96 -20.62 -11.33
CA PHE A 277 14.74 -21.59 -12.09
C PHE A 277 13.96 -22.14 -13.28
N ILE A 278 12.66 -22.43 -13.13
CA ILE A 278 11.80 -22.81 -14.27
C ILE A 278 11.80 -21.70 -15.33
N LEU A 279 11.62 -20.44 -14.94
CA LEU A 279 11.67 -19.29 -15.85
C LEU A 279 13.03 -19.14 -16.54
N ILE A 280 14.15 -19.31 -15.84
CA ILE A 280 15.51 -19.26 -16.43
C ILE A 280 15.73 -20.40 -17.42
N ILE A 281 15.39 -21.63 -17.07
CA ILE A 281 15.52 -22.80 -17.96
C ILE A 281 14.66 -22.59 -19.21
N PHE A 282 13.47 -22.01 -19.04
CA PHE A 282 12.55 -21.67 -20.12
C PHE A 282 13.11 -20.59 -21.07
N LEU A 283 13.62 -19.49 -20.50
CA LEU A 283 14.29 -18.38 -21.21
C LEU A 283 15.58 -18.82 -21.92
N SER A 284 16.26 -19.84 -21.40
CA SER A 284 17.53 -20.35 -21.95
C SER A 284 17.35 -21.05 -23.29
N SER A 285 16.17 -21.59 -23.60
CA SER A 285 15.96 -22.32 -24.85
C SER A 285 15.89 -21.39 -26.07
N GLY A 286 16.74 -21.63 -27.06
CA GLY A 286 16.86 -20.76 -28.25
C GLY A 286 15.57 -20.63 -29.07
N LYS A 287 14.72 -21.67 -29.09
CA LYS A 287 13.42 -21.66 -29.81
C LYS A 287 12.39 -20.74 -29.14
N LEU A 288 12.43 -20.57 -27.82
CA LEU A 288 11.48 -19.74 -27.09
C LEU A 288 11.84 -18.24 -27.12
N ARG A 289 13.12 -17.90 -27.32
CA ARG A 289 13.60 -16.50 -27.41
C ARG A 289 12.82 -15.64 -28.41
N LYS A 290 12.38 -16.19 -29.56
CA LYS A 290 11.56 -15.43 -30.54
C LYS A 290 10.22 -14.94 -29.99
N TYR A 291 9.62 -15.68 -29.06
CA TYR A 291 8.33 -15.31 -28.45
C TYR A 291 8.49 -14.28 -27.33
N ILE A 292 9.68 -14.19 -26.73
CA ILE A 292 9.97 -13.36 -25.55
C ILE A 292 10.73 -12.07 -25.93
N LEU A 293 11.67 -12.14 -26.87
CA LEU A 293 12.42 -11.00 -27.39
C LEU A 293 11.63 -10.30 -28.51
N ASN A 294 10.52 -9.66 -28.15
CA ASN A 294 9.71 -8.85 -29.05
C ASN A 294 9.48 -7.43 -28.48
N ARG A 295 9.04 -6.50 -29.33
CA ARG A 295 8.85 -5.08 -28.95
C ARG A 295 7.78 -4.87 -27.88
N GLU A 296 6.78 -5.76 -27.80
CA GLU A 296 5.67 -5.68 -26.84
C GLU A 296 6.18 -6.03 -25.44
N ILE A 297 7.02 -7.07 -25.34
CA ILE A 297 7.71 -7.44 -24.11
C ILE A 297 8.72 -6.36 -23.70
N LEU A 298 9.52 -5.82 -24.63
CA LEU A 298 10.43 -4.70 -24.36
C LEU A 298 9.69 -3.49 -23.78
N TYR A 299 8.53 -3.14 -24.36
CA TYR A 299 7.66 -2.09 -23.84
C TYR A 299 7.19 -2.39 -22.40
N CYS A 300 6.75 -3.63 -22.13
CA CYS A 300 6.32 -4.03 -20.80
C CYS A 300 7.47 -4.04 -19.77
N SER A 301 8.67 -4.49 -20.14
CA SER A 301 9.86 -4.46 -19.28
C SER A 301 10.28 -3.03 -18.95
N LEU A 302 10.26 -2.13 -19.95
CA LEU A 302 10.53 -0.70 -19.74
C LEU A 302 9.41 -0.03 -18.92
N TRP A 303 8.15 -0.42 -19.08
CA TRP A 303 7.06 0.04 -18.21
C TRP A 303 7.36 -0.27 -16.73
N ILE A 304 7.65 -1.53 -16.41
CA ILE A 304 7.97 -1.97 -15.05
C ILE A 304 9.16 -1.17 -14.50
N PHE A 305 10.26 -1.08 -15.26
CA PHE A 305 11.47 -0.39 -14.82
C PHE A 305 11.25 1.11 -14.60
N LEU A 306 10.65 1.81 -15.57
CA LEU A 306 10.44 3.26 -15.51
C LEU A 306 9.47 3.66 -14.41
N THR A 307 8.43 2.85 -14.17
CA THR A 307 7.43 3.12 -13.12
C THR A 307 7.95 2.85 -11.71
N LEU A 308 9.05 2.09 -11.55
CA LEU A 308 9.74 1.88 -10.28
C LEU A 308 10.80 2.94 -9.94
N ILE A 309 11.20 3.81 -10.89
CA ILE A 309 12.22 4.85 -10.66
C ILE A 309 11.98 5.70 -9.39
N PRO A 310 10.76 6.20 -9.10
CA PRO A 310 10.52 7.06 -7.94
C PRO A 310 10.73 6.37 -6.60
N VAL A 311 10.77 5.03 -6.58
CA VAL A 311 10.75 4.20 -5.36
C VAL A 311 11.98 3.32 -5.19
N PHE A 312 12.98 3.41 -6.07
CA PHE A 312 14.24 2.65 -5.92
C PHE A 312 14.97 2.86 -4.59
N GLY A 313 14.70 3.95 -3.83
CA GLY A 313 15.22 4.16 -2.48
C GLY A 313 14.44 3.44 -1.36
N LEU A 314 13.16 3.10 -1.58
CA LEU A 314 12.24 2.50 -0.60
C LEU A 314 11.16 1.69 -1.32
N ILE A 315 11.24 0.36 -1.26
CA ILE A 315 10.32 -0.53 -1.97
C ILE A 315 9.39 -1.28 -1.03
N THR A 316 8.08 -1.15 -1.31
CA THR A 316 6.97 -1.72 -0.54
C THR A 316 5.82 -2.08 -1.50
N ARG A 317 4.86 -2.88 -1.03
CA ARG A 317 3.74 -3.43 -1.82
C ARG A 317 2.88 -2.34 -2.48
N TRP A 318 2.50 -1.30 -1.73
CA TRP A 318 1.72 -0.16 -2.23
C TRP A 318 2.46 0.74 -3.24
N TYR A 319 3.68 0.41 -3.68
CA TYR A 319 4.29 1.07 -4.84
C TYR A 319 4.22 0.22 -6.12
N MET A 320 3.80 -1.04 -6.02
CA MET A 320 3.76 -1.98 -7.15
C MET A 320 2.53 -1.82 -8.04
N TYR A 321 1.51 -1.04 -7.64
CA TYR A 321 0.22 -1.00 -8.32
C TYR A 321 0.31 -0.62 -9.82
N ILE A 322 1.06 0.44 -10.16
CA ILE A 322 1.31 0.83 -11.56
C ILE A 322 2.36 -0.07 -12.26
N PRO A 323 3.51 -0.42 -11.64
CA PRO A 323 4.44 -1.41 -12.21
C PRO A 323 3.81 -2.76 -12.58
N SER A 324 2.91 -3.29 -11.75
CA SER A 324 2.19 -4.55 -12.00
C SER A 324 1.39 -4.54 -13.29
N ILE A 325 0.95 -3.39 -13.81
CA ILE A 325 0.28 -3.32 -15.12
C ILE A 325 1.24 -3.85 -16.20
N GLY A 326 2.49 -3.39 -16.20
CA GLY A 326 3.52 -3.88 -17.11
C GLY A 326 3.76 -5.39 -16.97
N LEU A 327 3.74 -5.93 -15.75
CA LEU A 327 3.84 -7.38 -15.51
C LEU A 327 2.63 -8.13 -16.08
N CYS A 328 1.40 -7.70 -15.79
CA CYS A 328 0.18 -8.33 -16.27
C CYS A 328 0.09 -8.33 -17.79
N MET A 329 0.47 -7.22 -18.44
CA MET A 329 0.62 -7.13 -19.89
C MET A 329 1.65 -8.16 -20.38
N MET A 330 2.87 -8.16 -19.82
CA MET A 330 3.96 -9.07 -20.20
C MET A 330 3.56 -10.54 -20.09
N LEU A 331 3.01 -10.96 -18.96
CA LEU A 331 2.55 -12.33 -18.72
C LEU A 331 1.45 -12.73 -19.72
N SER A 332 0.48 -11.85 -20.00
CA SER A 332 -0.57 -12.15 -20.97
C SER A 332 -0.03 -12.37 -22.40
N ILE A 333 0.95 -11.56 -22.83
CA ILE A 333 1.60 -11.68 -24.13
C ILE A 333 2.41 -12.98 -24.20
N ILE A 334 3.17 -13.31 -23.16
CA ILE A 334 3.94 -14.55 -23.07
C ILE A 334 3.01 -15.76 -23.14
N ILE A 335 2.02 -15.86 -22.25
CA ILE A 335 1.09 -17.02 -22.19
C ILE A 335 0.35 -17.20 -23.52
N THR A 336 -0.22 -16.13 -24.10
CA THR A 336 -0.96 -16.23 -25.37
C THR A 336 -0.08 -16.53 -26.59
N SER A 337 1.18 -16.11 -26.58
CA SER A 337 2.14 -16.42 -27.65
C SER A 337 2.61 -17.88 -27.59
N LEU A 338 2.95 -18.35 -26.38
CA LEU A 338 3.42 -19.71 -26.15
C LEU A 338 2.33 -20.77 -26.32
N ALA A 339 1.07 -20.45 -25.98
CA ALA A 339 -0.09 -21.33 -26.18
C ALA A 339 -0.38 -21.64 -27.67
N LYS A 340 0.34 -21.01 -28.61
CA LYS A 340 0.27 -21.28 -30.06
C LYS A 340 1.30 -22.31 -30.54
N ILE A 341 2.24 -22.75 -29.68
CA ILE A 341 3.35 -23.64 -30.08
C ILE A 341 2.85 -25.05 -30.42
N ASN A 342 2.18 -25.73 -29.48
CA ASN A 342 1.51 -27.02 -29.73
C ASN A 342 0.40 -27.26 -28.68
N PHE A 343 -0.44 -28.28 -28.92
CA PHE A 343 -1.60 -28.60 -28.10
C PHE A 343 -1.24 -28.98 -26.64
N TYR A 344 -0.24 -29.85 -26.45
CA TYR A 344 0.21 -30.26 -25.11
C TYR A 344 0.75 -29.06 -24.31
N PHE A 345 1.54 -28.20 -24.95
CA PHE A 345 2.09 -26.99 -24.34
C PHE A 345 0.98 -26.02 -23.90
N LYS A 346 -0.09 -25.89 -24.71
CA LYS A 346 -1.29 -25.13 -24.34
C LYS A 346 -2.00 -25.72 -23.11
N ILE A 347 -2.11 -27.05 -23.00
CA ILE A 347 -2.67 -27.71 -21.81
C ILE A 347 -1.79 -27.42 -20.59
N THR A 348 -0.48 -27.67 -20.67
CA THR A 348 0.46 -27.44 -19.57
C THR A 348 0.40 -25.99 -19.07
N LEU A 349 0.43 -25.00 -19.97
CA LEU A 349 0.24 -23.59 -19.61
C LEU A 349 -1.11 -23.32 -18.95
N SER A 350 -2.19 -23.94 -19.43
CA SER A 350 -3.52 -23.75 -18.86
C SER A 350 -3.59 -24.28 -17.43
N VAL A 351 -2.99 -25.44 -17.15
CA VAL A 351 -2.89 -26.02 -15.80
C VAL A 351 -2.05 -25.13 -14.88
N ILE A 352 -0.86 -24.70 -15.33
CA ILE A 352 0.00 -23.78 -14.57
C ILE A 352 -0.73 -22.46 -14.29
N PHE A 353 -1.44 -21.91 -15.28
CA PHE A 353 -2.19 -20.67 -15.13
C PHE A 353 -3.38 -20.82 -14.16
N ILE A 354 -4.13 -21.92 -14.22
CA ILE A 354 -5.23 -22.21 -13.28
C ILE A 354 -4.70 -22.37 -11.85
N PHE A 355 -3.56 -23.06 -11.67
CA PHE A 355 -2.92 -23.17 -10.36
C PHE A 355 -2.47 -21.80 -9.85
N PHE A 356 -1.78 -21.01 -10.67
CA PHE A 356 -1.37 -19.65 -10.35
C PHE A 356 -2.58 -18.78 -9.97
N LEU A 357 -3.63 -18.76 -10.79
CA LEU A 357 -4.83 -17.96 -10.52
C LEU A 357 -5.51 -18.38 -9.21
N SER A 358 -5.64 -19.69 -8.97
CA SER A 358 -6.20 -20.26 -7.74
C SER A 358 -5.38 -19.89 -6.50
N LEU A 359 -4.05 -19.92 -6.60
CA LEU A 359 -3.15 -19.50 -5.52
C LEU A 359 -3.28 -18.01 -5.21
N ASN A 360 -3.31 -17.15 -6.23
CA ASN A 360 -3.50 -15.70 -6.05
C ASN A 360 -4.88 -15.38 -5.43
N ILE A 361 -5.94 -16.05 -5.88
CA ILE A 361 -7.28 -15.99 -5.28
C ILE A 361 -7.26 -16.40 -3.80
N TYR A 362 -6.62 -17.53 -3.47
CA TYR A 362 -6.51 -18.02 -2.09
C TYR A 362 -5.76 -17.01 -1.21
N LEU A 363 -4.61 -16.51 -1.68
CA LEU A 363 -3.80 -15.52 -0.95
C LEU A 363 -4.58 -14.24 -0.71
N LEU A 364 -5.22 -13.66 -1.73
CA LEU A 364 -5.95 -12.40 -1.57
C LEU A 364 -7.23 -12.56 -0.72
N ARG A 365 -7.87 -13.74 -0.72
CA ARG A 365 -8.95 -14.08 0.23
C ARG A 365 -8.46 -14.21 1.67
N LYS A 366 -7.32 -14.89 1.89
CA LYS A 366 -6.68 -14.99 3.21
C LYS A 366 -6.37 -13.60 3.76
N GLU A 367 -5.84 -12.72 2.91
CA GLU A 367 -5.60 -11.32 3.24
C GLU A 367 -6.86 -10.55 3.63
N ALA A 368 -7.95 -10.73 2.89
CA ALA A 368 -9.24 -10.15 3.23
C ALA A 368 -9.71 -10.58 4.63
N CYS A 369 -9.65 -11.88 4.94
CA CYS A 369 -9.98 -12.38 6.28
C CYS A 369 -9.14 -11.70 7.38
N LEU A 370 -7.84 -11.52 7.15
CA LEU A 370 -6.94 -10.91 8.13
C LEU A 370 -7.15 -9.39 8.28
N TRP A 371 -7.46 -8.68 7.21
CA TRP A 371 -7.87 -7.27 7.29
C TRP A 371 -9.17 -7.12 8.09
N ASN A 372 -10.12 -8.04 7.92
CA ASN A 372 -11.36 -8.04 8.72
C ASN A 372 -11.10 -8.41 10.19
N SER A 373 -10.36 -9.47 10.49
CA SER A 373 -9.99 -9.85 11.87
C SER A 373 -9.22 -8.73 12.57
N SER A 374 -8.28 -8.08 11.87
CA SER A 374 -7.60 -6.88 12.34
C SER A 374 -8.59 -5.76 12.63
N GLY A 375 -9.51 -5.46 11.71
CA GLY A 375 -10.53 -4.42 11.92
C GLY A 375 -11.47 -4.72 13.09
N LYS A 376 -11.84 -5.97 13.32
CA LYS A 376 -12.64 -6.40 14.47
C LYS A 376 -11.89 -6.16 15.78
N LEU A 377 -10.61 -6.53 15.84
CA LEU A 377 -9.75 -6.17 16.97
C LEU A 377 -9.63 -4.64 17.13
N VAL A 378 -9.57 -3.89 16.02
CA VAL A 378 -9.55 -2.42 16.08
C VAL A 378 -10.82 -1.90 16.78
N LYS A 379 -11.98 -2.40 16.37
CA LYS A 379 -13.27 -2.02 16.93
C LYS A 379 -13.38 -2.37 18.42
N THR A 380 -13.05 -3.60 18.82
CA THR A 380 -13.15 -4.08 20.21
C THR A 380 -12.37 -3.20 21.20
N ILE A 381 -11.10 -2.92 20.94
CA ILE A 381 -10.28 -2.07 21.82
C ILE A 381 -10.83 -0.62 21.87
N THR A 382 -11.34 -0.06 20.76
CA THR A 382 -11.98 1.27 20.82
C THR A 382 -13.25 1.26 21.68
N GLU A 383 -14.03 0.18 21.62
CA GLU A 383 -15.24 0.01 22.42
C GLU A 383 -14.90 -0.16 23.91
N ASP A 384 -13.89 -0.98 24.24
CA ASP A 384 -13.41 -1.18 25.62
C ASP A 384 -12.94 0.14 26.23
N ILE A 385 -12.05 0.89 25.57
CA ILE A 385 -11.51 2.17 26.07
C ILE A 385 -12.64 3.18 26.31
N TYR A 386 -13.57 3.31 25.35
CA TYR A 386 -14.71 4.22 25.50
C TYR A 386 -15.66 3.77 26.63
N SER A 387 -15.81 2.46 26.89
CA SER A 387 -16.63 1.97 28.00
C SER A 387 -16.12 2.43 29.37
N TYR A 388 -14.79 2.56 29.51
CA TYR A 388 -14.11 3.02 30.74
C TYR A 388 -13.98 4.54 30.84
N SER A 389 -14.37 5.31 29.81
CA SER A 389 -14.09 6.75 29.75
C SER A 389 -15.07 7.63 30.53
N LYS A 390 -16.10 7.05 31.17
CA LYS A 390 -17.11 7.81 31.93
C LYS A 390 -16.52 8.62 33.09
N ASP A 391 -15.50 8.08 33.74
CA ASP A 391 -14.86 8.66 34.93
C ASP A 391 -13.39 9.04 34.67
N ARG A 392 -12.91 8.95 33.42
CA ARG A 392 -11.48 8.93 33.07
C ARG A 392 -11.23 9.59 31.70
N GLU A 393 -10.42 10.65 31.67
CA GLU A 393 -9.96 11.26 30.42
C GLU A 393 -8.61 10.69 29.94
N THR A 394 -7.82 10.07 30.81
CA THR A 394 -6.45 9.60 30.51
C THR A 394 -6.29 8.09 30.68
N PHE A 395 -5.66 7.45 29.69
CA PHE A 395 -5.43 6.01 29.60
C PHE A 395 -3.97 5.67 29.32
N TYR A 396 -3.32 4.93 30.22
CA TYR A 396 -2.00 4.33 30.00
C TYR A 396 -2.19 2.83 29.72
N ILE A 397 -1.84 2.39 28.50
CA ILE A 397 -2.14 1.02 28.02
C ILE A 397 -0.86 0.23 27.80
N PHE A 398 -0.62 -0.78 28.63
CA PHE A 398 0.53 -1.69 28.52
C PHE A 398 0.30 -2.81 27.51
N ASN A 399 1.40 -3.25 26.87
CA ASN A 399 1.46 -4.40 25.97
C ASN A 399 0.48 -4.33 24.77
N LEU A 400 0.02 -3.14 24.39
CA LEU A 400 -0.81 -2.94 23.20
C LEU A 400 0.01 -3.33 21.94
N PRO A 401 -0.44 -4.28 21.11
CA PRO A 401 0.29 -4.68 19.91
C PRO A 401 0.35 -3.52 18.91
N ALA A 402 1.53 -3.29 18.32
CA ALA A 402 1.71 -2.37 17.19
C ALA A 402 1.39 -3.02 15.82
N ALA A 403 1.32 -4.35 15.79
CA ALA A 403 0.92 -5.16 14.64
C ALA A 403 0.25 -6.46 15.10
N LEU A 404 -0.67 -6.99 14.27
CA LEU A 404 -1.18 -8.34 14.47
C LEU A 404 -0.13 -9.34 13.96
N LEU A 405 0.52 -10.03 14.89
CA LEU A 405 1.40 -11.17 14.58
C LEU A 405 0.64 -12.46 14.88
N ASP A 406 0.25 -13.14 13.80
CA ASP A 406 -0.34 -14.47 13.86
C ASP A 406 0.77 -15.51 13.62
N SER A 407 1.07 -16.29 14.65
CA SER A 407 2.10 -17.33 14.63
C SER A 407 1.62 -18.50 13.76
N ASP A 408 2.00 -18.48 12.48
CA ASP A 408 2.20 -19.63 11.56
C ASP A 408 2.19 -19.20 10.08
N PHE A 409 1.73 -17.98 9.77
CA PHE A 409 1.21 -17.70 8.42
C PHE A 409 1.80 -16.50 7.64
N PHE A 410 2.82 -15.79 8.15
CA PHE A 410 3.44 -14.65 7.44
C PHE A 410 4.96 -14.62 7.44
N SER A 411 5.53 -14.36 6.26
CA SER A 411 6.96 -14.20 6.04
C SER A 411 7.38 -12.81 5.54
N SER A 412 6.47 -11.84 5.41
CA SER A 412 6.79 -10.55 4.74
C SER A 412 5.81 -9.39 5.00
N GLY A 413 5.46 -9.09 6.26
CA GLY A 413 4.89 -7.78 6.61
C GLY A 413 4.08 -7.72 7.90
N GLU A 414 4.38 -6.71 8.73
CA GLU A 414 3.51 -6.25 9.82
C GLU A 414 2.23 -5.62 9.23
N LYS A 415 1.05 -6.07 9.66
CA LYS A 415 -0.16 -5.27 9.45
C LYS A 415 -0.25 -4.25 10.58
N PRO A 416 -0.21 -2.93 10.31
CA PRO A 416 -0.20 -1.92 11.37
C PRO A 416 -1.50 -2.00 12.16
N VAL A 417 -1.40 -2.45 13.40
CA VAL A 417 -2.49 -2.52 14.36
C VAL A 417 -2.21 -1.47 15.43
N PHE A 418 -3.05 -0.46 15.45
CA PHE A 418 -3.37 0.39 16.60
C PHE A 418 -2.34 1.23 17.36
N ALA A 419 -1.10 0.80 17.60
CA ALA A 419 -0.18 1.62 18.40
C ALA A 419 -0.02 3.03 17.79
N TYR A 420 -0.16 3.14 16.47
CA TYR A 420 -0.33 4.40 15.76
C TYR A 420 -1.82 4.79 15.67
N ASN A 421 -2.13 6.03 16.09
CA ASN A 421 -3.44 6.70 15.99
C ASN A 421 -4.61 6.14 16.85
N ILE A 422 -4.41 5.28 17.85
CA ILE A 422 -5.48 4.83 18.78
C ILE A 422 -6.30 5.98 19.40
N GLU A 423 -5.63 7.04 19.85
CA GLU A 423 -6.28 8.24 20.39
C GLU A 423 -7.18 8.93 19.35
N LYS A 424 -6.66 9.14 18.13
CA LYS A 424 -7.44 9.68 17.02
C LYS A 424 -8.63 8.78 16.70
N ALA A 425 -8.48 7.45 16.80
CA ALA A 425 -9.56 6.50 16.54
C ALA A 425 -10.73 6.72 17.51
N VAL A 426 -10.50 6.57 18.82
CA VAL A 426 -11.55 6.68 19.84
C VAL A 426 -12.20 8.06 19.80
N ASN A 427 -11.40 9.14 19.73
CA ASN A 427 -11.91 10.50 19.68
C ASN A 427 -12.67 10.83 18.38
N THR A 428 -12.37 10.18 17.25
CA THR A 428 -13.13 10.36 16.00
C THR A 428 -14.42 9.54 15.98
N ILE A 429 -14.40 8.31 16.50
CA ILE A 429 -15.55 7.40 16.50
C ILE A 429 -16.62 7.88 17.49
N TYR A 430 -16.23 8.22 18.72
CA TYR A 430 -17.16 8.54 19.81
C TYR A 430 -17.28 10.04 20.10
N SER A 431 -16.59 10.90 19.33
CA SER A 431 -16.52 12.35 19.57
C SER A 431 -16.02 12.74 20.97
N SER A 432 -15.15 11.91 21.55
CA SER A 432 -14.56 12.10 22.88
C SER A 432 -13.29 12.98 22.85
N LYS A 433 -12.75 13.29 24.03
CA LYS A 433 -11.47 13.99 24.24
C LYS A 433 -10.57 13.21 25.21
N LEU A 434 -10.30 11.96 24.87
CA LEU A 434 -9.44 11.10 25.68
C LEU A 434 -7.98 11.26 25.26
N TYR A 435 -7.08 11.16 26.24
CA TYR A 435 -5.65 11.08 26.04
C TYR A 435 -5.22 9.62 26.20
N ILE A 436 -4.60 9.04 25.17
CA ILE A 436 -4.25 7.61 25.17
C ILE A 436 -2.75 7.45 24.96
N TYR A 437 -2.09 6.99 26.01
CA TYR A 437 -0.66 6.73 26.07
C TYR A 437 -0.42 5.21 25.95
N PRO A 438 -0.19 4.68 24.73
CA PRO A 438 0.27 3.31 24.57
C PRO A 438 1.69 3.19 25.15
N VAL A 439 1.81 2.44 26.24
CA VAL A 439 3.09 2.08 26.84
C VAL A 439 3.59 0.81 26.13
N THR A 440 4.18 1.02 24.94
CA THR A 440 4.56 -0.03 23.98
C THR A 440 6.04 0.00 23.60
N THR A 441 6.46 0.68 22.51
CA THR A 441 7.85 0.70 21.97
C THR A 441 8.58 2.08 21.98
N VAL A 442 9.54 2.32 22.89
CA VAL A 442 10.59 3.37 22.82
C VAL A 442 11.43 2.91 21.67
N PHE A 443 11.40 3.72 20.64
CA PHE A 443 12.65 4.24 20.14
C PHE A 443 12.80 5.62 20.79
N LEU A 444 13.98 5.94 21.35
CA LEU A 444 14.28 7.28 21.87
C LEU A 444 14.53 8.17 20.65
N LEU A 445 13.45 8.40 19.91
CA LEU A 445 13.43 9.27 18.75
C LEU A 445 13.22 10.69 19.26
N ASN A 446 14.31 11.46 19.15
CA ASN A 446 14.44 12.88 19.49
C ASN A 446 14.72 13.15 20.98
N ILE A 447 15.94 13.61 21.28
CA ILE A 447 16.42 13.94 22.65
C ILE A 447 16.32 15.45 22.92
N ASP A 448 15.85 16.26 21.96
CA ASP A 448 15.74 17.71 22.09
C ASP A 448 14.63 18.13 23.07
N GLY A 449 14.96 18.16 24.36
CA GLY A 449 14.17 18.78 25.44
C GLY A 449 12.99 17.97 25.97
N GLY A 450 12.97 16.65 25.75
CA GLY A 450 11.94 15.71 26.25
C GLY A 450 12.39 14.76 27.38
N CYS A 451 13.70 14.57 27.56
CA CYS A 451 14.26 13.60 28.51
C CYS A 451 15.38 14.24 29.34
N GLU A 452 15.35 14.06 30.66
CA GLU A 452 16.43 14.37 31.58
C GLU A 452 16.99 13.05 32.12
N ILE A 453 18.28 12.80 31.86
CA ILE A 453 18.98 11.57 32.27
C ILE A 453 19.86 11.90 33.48
N LEU A 454 19.55 11.32 34.63
CA LEU A 454 20.30 11.50 35.88
C LEU A 454 20.97 10.18 36.26
N LYS A 455 22.32 10.16 36.34
CA LYS A 455 23.03 9.00 36.88
C LYS A 455 22.91 9.02 38.41
N THR A 456 22.22 8.04 38.98
CA THR A 456 21.88 7.96 40.42
C THR A 456 22.74 6.97 41.21
N GLY A 457 23.55 6.17 40.53
CA GLY A 457 24.55 5.26 41.13
C GLY A 457 25.50 4.74 40.06
N GLU A 458 26.47 3.87 40.41
CA GLU A 458 27.46 3.37 39.42
C GLU A 458 26.81 2.75 38.18
N ASN A 459 25.77 1.93 38.38
CA ASN A 459 24.96 1.27 37.36
C ASN A 459 23.47 1.66 37.39
N LYS A 460 23.09 2.77 38.05
CA LYS A 460 21.69 3.24 38.12
C LYS A 460 21.49 4.54 37.35
N PHE A 461 20.47 4.55 36.49
CA PHE A 461 20.10 5.71 35.66
C PHE A 461 18.62 6.02 35.86
N LEU A 462 18.30 7.27 36.17
CA LEU A 462 16.94 7.80 36.26
C LEU A 462 16.62 8.57 34.98
N LEU A 463 15.61 8.12 34.25
CA LEU A 463 15.03 8.79 33.09
C LEU A 463 13.79 9.56 33.53
N LYS A 464 13.93 10.87 33.71
CA LYS A 464 12.78 11.78 33.91
C LYS A 464 12.27 12.24 32.55
N LEU A 465 11.07 11.81 32.19
CA LEU A 465 10.52 12.02 30.86
C LEU A 465 9.36 13.02 30.89
N ASP A 466 9.38 13.95 29.93
CA ASP A 466 8.26 14.83 29.62
C ASP A 466 7.24 14.01 28.83
N GLU A 467 6.19 13.55 29.52
CA GLU A 467 5.06 12.78 28.98
C GLU A 467 4.40 13.40 27.75
N ARG A 468 4.47 14.72 27.57
CA ARG A 468 3.91 15.43 26.40
C ARG A 468 4.84 15.39 25.18
N LYS A 469 6.09 14.92 25.35
CA LYS A 469 7.12 14.86 24.32
C LYS A 469 7.72 13.45 24.10
N SER A 470 7.45 12.50 24.99
CA SER A 470 8.12 11.18 25.05
C SER A 470 7.20 10.01 24.66
N ARG A 471 7.75 8.89 24.14
CA ARG A 471 7.01 7.65 23.81
C ARG A 471 7.82 6.39 24.20
N PHE A 472 7.18 5.32 24.71
CA PHE A 472 7.73 4.31 25.68
C PHE A 472 7.83 2.82 25.26
N SER A 473 8.61 1.91 25.95
CA SER A 473 9.25 0.63 25.44
C SER A 473 9.14 -0.74 26.12
N TYR A 474 9.36 -1.81 25.33
CA TYR A 474 10.68 -2.49 25.08
C TYR A 474 10.65 -3.44 23.84
N HIS A 475 11.81 -3.87 23.30
CA HIS A 475 11.90 -4.97 22.30
C HIS A 475 13.17 -5.84 22.46
N ARG A 476 12.99 -7.18 22.40
CA ARG A 476 13.96 -8.19 21.96
C ARG A 476 13.28 -9.10 20.94
N ASP A 477 14.06 -9.76 20.10
CA ASP A 477 13.60 -10.66 19.03
C ASP A 477 12.94 -11.95 19.54
N GLU A 478 11.70 -11.91 20.06
CA GLU A 478 10.91 -13.14 20.31
C GLU A 478 9.38 -12.89 20.40
N PHE A 479 8.79 -12.41 19.30
CA PHE A 479 7.34 -12.14 19.20
C PHE A 479 6.47 -13.42 19.01
N ILE A 480 7.07 -14.61 19.07
CA ILE A 480 6.55 -15.85 18.46
C ILE A 480 5.39 -16.50 19.25
N SER A 481 5.19 -16.15 20.52
CA SER A 481 4.34 -16.94 21.44
C SER A 481 2.95 -16.38 21.75
N GLY A 482 2.60 -15.20 21.24
CA GLY A 482 1.37 -14.48 21.67
C GLY A 482 1.38 -14.05 23.14
N ARG A 483 2.48 -14.29 23.87
CA ARG A 483 2.79 -13.69 25.16
C ARG A 483 3.88 -12.67 24.93
N VAL A 484 3.55 -11.39 25.11
CA VAL A 484 4.58 -10.45 25.56
C VAL A 484 4.86 -10.85 27.01
N VAL A 485 5.91 -11.65 27.21
CA VAL A 485 6.52 -11.75 28.53
C VAL A 485 7.07 -10.34 28.79
N PRO A 486 6.72 -9.66 29.90
CA PRO A 486 7.41 -8.43 30.26
C PRO A 486 8.91 -8.74 30.28
N ALA A 487 9.75 -7.80 29.84
CA ALA A 487 11.19 -8.01 29.91
C ALA A 487 11.54 -8.41 31.36
N LEU A 488 12.42 -9.41 31.52
CA LEU A 488 12.87 -9.84 32.84
C LEU A 488 13.39 -8.61 33.60
N GLY A 489 12.82 -8.34 34.77
CA GLY A 489 13.15 -7.17 35.58
C GLY A 489 12.44 -5.86 35.19
N VAL A 490 11.18 -5.88 34.72
CA VAL A 490 10.31 -4.69 34.80
C VAL A 490 9.45 -4.75 36.07
N GLU A 491 9.83 -3.97 37.08
CA GLU A 491 9.06 -3.81 38.33
C GLU A 491 8.35 -2.44 38.35
N ILE A 492 7.16 -2.40 38.95
CA ILE A 492 6.37 -1.17 39.13
C ILE A 492 6.23 -0.92 40.63
N GLU A 493 6.95 0.07 41.15
CA GLU A 493 6.84 0.54 42.53
C GLU A 493 6.61 2.06 42.55
N ASN A 494 5.60 2.53 43.27
CA ASN A 494 5.38 3.95 43.58
C ASN A 494 5.61 4.90 42.38
N ASP A 495 4.84 4.68 41.30
CA ASP A 495 4.85 5.43 40.03
C ASP A 495 6.16 5.35 39.21
N LYS A 496 7.03 4.39 39.49
CA LYS A 496 8.30 4.17 38.79
C LYS A 496 8.32 2.82 38.09
N PHE A 497 8.84 2.80 36.87
CA PHE A 497 9.18 1.57 36.16
C PHE A 497 10.67 1.31 36.31
N ILE A 498 11.03 0.27 37.05
CA ILE A 498 12.40 -0.16 37.23
C ILE A 498 12.69 -1.16 36.11
N LEU A 499 13.60 -0.85 35.19
CA LEU A 499 14.03 -1.71 34.10
C LEU A 499 15.43 -2.28 34.40
N THR A 500 15.52 -3.53 34.82
CA THR A 500 16.79 -4.21 35.13
C THR A 500 17.33 -4.93 33.89
N THR A 501 18.62 -4.75 33.58
CA THR A 501 19.22 -5.27 32.34
C THR A 501 20.24 -6.39 32.57
N ASP A 502 20.01 -7.55 31.95
CA ASP A 502 20.75 -8.82 32.16
C ASP A 502 22.28 -8.75 32.03
N LYS A 503 22.84 -7.77 31.31
CA LYS A 503 24.27 -7.77 30.95
C LYS A 503 25.20 -7.07 31.94
N LEU A 504 24.68 -6.25 32.86
CA LEU A 504 25.49 -5.44 33.78
C LEU A 504 24.83 -5.17 35.16
N ASN A 505 23.68 -5.80 35.47
CA ASN A 505 22.81 -5.38 36.60
C ASN A 505 22.59 -3.85 36.61
N SER A 506 22.37 -3.27 35.43
CA SER A 506 22.05 -1.84 35.33
C SER A 506 20.55 -1.65 35.42
N GLU A 507 20.13 -0.86 36.42
CA GLU A 507 18.75 -0.46 36.63
C GLU A 507 18.51 0.88 35.95
N VAL A 508 17.51 0.91 35.07
CA VAL A 508 17.01 2.12 34.44
C VAL A 508 15.64 2.42 35.03
N ILE A 509 15.58 3.38 35.94
CA ILE A 509 14.35 3.82 36.58
C ILE A 509 13.71 4.88 35.67
N VAL A 510 12.51 4.62 35.18
CA VAL A 510 11.66 5.61 34.50
C VAL A 510 10.71 6.19 35.54
N GLU A 511 10.77 7.51 35.70
CA GLU A 511 9.87 8.28 36.56
C GLU A 511 9.11 9.27 35.67
N PHE A 512 7.78 9.18 35.70
CA PHE A 512 6.90 10.16 35.04
C PHE A 512 6.91 11.45 35.87
N LYS A 513 6.85 12.61 35.20
CA LYS A 513 6.88 13.90 35.90
C LYS A 513 5.63 14.17 36.75
N ASP A 514 4.49 13.63 36.33
CA ASP A 514 3.20 13.75 37.00
C ASP A 514 2.78 12.39 37.58
N HIS A 515 2.12 12.40 38.74
CA HIS A 515 1.67 11.18 39.45
C HIS A 515 0.59 10.47 38.63
N ILE A 516 0.86 9.23 38.21
CA ILE A 516 -0.12 8.42 37.49
C ILE A 516 -1.11 7.82 38.50
N SER A 517 -2.41 8.01 38.28
CA SER A 517 -3.40 7.30 39.10
C SER A 517 -3.45 5.82 38.74
N ASN A 518 -3.53 4.93 39.73
CA ASN A 518 -3.86 3.51 39.50
C ASN A 518 -5.17 3.34 38.70
N ASN A 519 -6.08 4.31 38.81
CA ASN A 519 -7.30 4.39 38.00
C ASN A 519 -7.08 4.89 36.55
N SER A 520 -5.84 4.93 36.05
CA SER A 520 -5.51 5.25 34.66
C SER A 520 -4.69 4.16 33.97
N LEU A 521 -4.37 3.05 34.66
CA LEU A 521 -3.55 1.95 34.17
C LEU A 521 -4.40 0.81 33.59
N PHE A 522 -4.06 0.35 32.38
CA PHE A 522 -4.77 -0.71 31.66
C PHE A 522 -3.79 -1.66 30.94
N GLU A 523 -4.11 -2.94 30.83
CA GLU A 523 -3.36 -3.92 30.00
C GLU A 523 -4.16 -4.36 28.77
N PHE A 524 -3.47 -4.61 27.65
CA PHE A 524 -4.04 -5.38 26.55
C PHE A 524 -3.97 -6.88 26.86
N ARG A 525 -5.12 -7.55 26.89
CA ARG A 525 -5.22 -8.97 27.24
C ARG A 525 -6.26 -9.69 26.39
N LYS A 526 -5.83 -10.70 25.63
CA LYS A 526 -6.68 -11.57 24.79
C LYS A 526 -7.63 -10.80 23.84
N GLY A 527 -7.18 -9.69 23.26
CA GLY A 527 -8.00 -8.89 22.34
C GLY A 527 -8.75 -7.71 22.99
N HIS A 528 -8.72 -7.61 24.31
CA HIS A 528 -9.43 -6.57 25.07
C HIS A 528 -8.49 -5.63 25.82
N ILE A 529 -8.98 -4.44 26.15
CA ILE A 529 -8.37 -3.54 27.13
C ILE A 529 -9.04 -3.78 28.49
N VAL A 530 -8.26 -4.02 29.55
CA VAL A 530 -8.78 -4.25 30.90
C VAL A 530 -7.97 -3.45 31.94
N PRO A 531 -8.57 -3.03 33.07
CA PRO A 531 -7.83 -2.34 34.14
C PRO A 531 -6.66 -3.18 34.66
N LEU A 532 -5.51 -2.54 34.89
CA LEU A 532 -4.33 -3.20 35.43
C LEU A 532 -4.47 -3.37 36.95
N ASN A 533 -4.69 -4.61 37.42
CA ASN A 533 -4.68 -4.92 38.85
C ASN A 533 -3.24 -5.09 39.37
N LEU A 534 -2.73 -4.04 40.03
CA LEU A 534 -1.46 -4.08 40.78
C LEU A 534 -1.56 -4.82 42.13
N SER A 535 -2.75 -5.28 42.53
CA SER A 535 -3.02 -5.93 43.82
C SER A 535 -2.52 -7.39 43.93
N GLY A 536 -1.47 -7.75 43.19
CA GLY A 536 -0.89 -9.08 43.18
C GLY A 536 0.59 -8.98 42.83
N SER A 537 1.44 -9.18 43.84
CA SER A 537 2.88 -9.40 43.65
C SER A 537 3.11 -10.50 42.61
N ARG A 538 3.94 -10.20 41.60
CA ARG A 538 4.54 -11.19 40.71
C ARG A 538 6.01 -11.35 41.04
#